data_AF-A0A7J3AA52-F1
#
_entry.id   AF-A0A7J3AA52-F1
#
_cell.length_a   1.000
_cell.length_b   1.000
_cell.length_c   1.000
_cell.angle_alpha   90.00
_cell.angle_beta   90.00
_cell.angle_gamma   90.00
#
_symmetry.space_group_name_H-M   'P 1'
#
loop_
_entity.id
_entity.type
_entity.pdbx_description
1 polymer ?
#
loop_
_entity_poly.entity_id
_entity_poly.type
_entity_poly.pdbx_seq_one_letter_code
_entity_poly.pdbx_strand_id
1 'polypeptide(L)' 'MDQAYQCKICLRDFRGKNALIEHLRTEHEVLEIVSYAATTMIIEQERDRIAREYYRHLEHIKKELRGES' A
#
# COMPACT_ATOMS: atom_id res chain seq x y z
N MET A 1 18.51 8.22 9.73
CA MET A 1 17.78 9.33 9.09
C MET A 1 16.32 9.12 9.39
N ASP A 2 15.70 10.03 10.15
CA ASP A 2 14.23 10.03 10.32
C ASP A 2 13.58 10.12 8.94
N GLN A 3 12.82 9.10 8.58
CA GLN A 3 12.09 9.11 7.33
C GLN A 3 10.98 10.16 7.44
N ALA A 4 11.14 11.26 6.71
CA ALA A 4 10.16 12.34 6.69
C ALA A 4 8.80 11.80 6.23
N TYR A 5 7.73 12.29 6.85
CA TYR A 5 6.36 11.95 6.47
C TYR A 5 5.99 12.84 5.29
N GLN A 6 5.72 12.26 4.12
CA GLN A 6 5.41 13.04 2.92
C GLN A 6 3.93 12.93 2.56
N CYS A 7 3.29 14.07 2.28
CA CYS A 7 1.93 14.08 1.73
C CYS A 7 1.96 13.50 0.32
N LYS A 8 1.14 12.49 0.05
CA LYS A 8 1.11 11.84 -1.28
C LYS A 8 0.21 12.56 -2.29
N ILE A 9 -0.53 13.58 -1.85
CA ILE A 9 -1.34 14.42 -2.72
C ILE A 9 -0.49 15.59 -3.27
N CYS A 10 0.18 16.35 -2.39
CA CYS A 10 0.97 17.52 -2.79
C CYS A 10 2.50 17.35 -2.66
N LEU A 11 2.99 16.18 -2.25
CA LEU A 11 4.41 15.82 -2.13
C LEU A 11 5.24 16.64 -1.14
N ARG A 12 4.59 17.41 -0.25
CA ARG A 12 5.27 18.16 0.82
C ARG A 12 5.76 17.23 1.92
N ASP A 13 6.97 17.48 2.41
CA ASP A 13 7.56 16.75 3.54
C ASP A 13 7.22 17.38 4.89
N PHE A 14 7.01 16.52 5.89
CA PHE A 14 6.64 16.89 7.24
C PHE A 14 7.54 16.19 8.26
N ARG A 15 7.86 16.91 9.35
CA ARG A 15 8.72 16.43 10.43
C ARG A 15 8.07 15.34 11.31
N GLY A 16 6.79 15.03 11.11
CA GLY A 16 6.10 14.02 11.91
C GLY A 16 4.69 13.69 11.42
N LYS A 17 4.18 12.55 11.89
CA LYS A 17 2.87 12.01 11.52
C LYS A 17 1.73 12.99 11.83
N ASN A 18 1.75 13.65 12.99
CA ASN A 18 0.67 14.56 13.40
C ASN A 18 0.58 15.79 12.49
N ALA A 19 1.72 16.35 12.10
CA ALA A 19 1.77 17.50 11.18
C ALA A 19 1.22 17.12 9.79
N LEU A 20 1.50 15.90 9.32
CA LEU A 20 0.91 15.39 8.09
C LEU A 20 -0.60 15.19 8.22
N ILE A 21 -1.10 14.64 9.34
CA ILE A 21 -2.53 14.44 9.56
C ILE A 21 -3.29 15.78 9.58
N GLU A 22 -2.75 16.79 10.25
CA GLU A 22 -3.34 18.13 10.28
C GLU A 22 -3.36 18.73 8.87
N HIS A 23 -2.25 18.66 8.14
CA HIS A 23 -2.17 19.12 6.76
C HIS A 23 -3.22 18.45 5.85
N LEU A 24 -3.40 17.12 5.97
CA LEU A 24 -4.43 16.42 5.19
C LEU A 24 -5.84 16.91 5.54
N ARG A 25 -6.10 17.36 6.77
CA ARG A 25 -7.42 17.85 7.18
C ARG A 25 -7.70 19.29 6.76
N THR A 26 -6.68 20.14 6.71
CA THR A 26 -6.86 21.59 6.44
C THR A 26 -6.64 21.95 4.98
N GLU A 27 -5.71 21.27 4.31
CA GLU A 27 -5.27 21.64 2.95
C GLU A 27 -5.85 20.73 1.86
N HIS A 28 -6.42 19.59 2.24
CA HIS A 28 -6.99 18.63 1.29
C HIS A 28 -8.47 18.40 1.58
N GLU A 29 -9.28 18.44 0.54
CA GLU A 29 -10.70 18.15 0.67
C GLU A 29 -10.91 16.67 0.99
N VAL A 30 -12.00 16.33 1.67
CA VAL A 30 -12.33 14.94 2.03
C VAL A 30 -12.33 14.03 0.78
N LEU A 31 -12.78 14.55 -0.37
CA LEU A 31 -12.77 13.83 -1.63
C LEU A 31 -11.36 13.48 -2.12
N GLU A 32 -10.38 14.38 -1.98
CA GLU A 32 -8.99 14.11 -2.36
C GLU A 32 -8.37 13.03 -1.49
N ILE A 33 -8.64 13.06 -0.17
CA ILE A 33 -8.17 12.05 0.78
C ILE A 33 -8.77 10.68 0.46
N VAL A 34 -10.09 10.62 0.22
CA VAL A 34 -10.79 9.38 -0.10
C VAL A 34 -10.34 8.81 -1.44
N SER A 35 -10.14 9.66 -2.44
CA SER A 35 -9.60 9.25 -3.75
C SER A 35 -8.22 8.61 -3.58
N TYR A 36 -7.31 9.27 -2.85
CA TYR A 36 -5.98 8.72 -2.57
C TYR A 36 -6.05 7.40 -1.80
N ALA A 37 -6.89 7.30 -0.76
CA ALA A 37 -7.08 6.08 0.01
C ALA A 37 -7.61 4.94 -0.87
N ALA A 38 -8.60 5.22 -1.73
CA ALA A 38 -9.16 4.23 -2.64
C ALA A 38 -8.11 3.72 -3.64
N THR A 39 -7.32 4.61 -4.24
CA THR A 39 -6.22 4.22 -5.14
C THR A 39 -5.18 3.37 -4.42
N THR A 40 -4.83 3.73 -3.18
CA THR A 40 -3.89 2.95 -2.35
C THR A 40 -4.44 1.56 -2.05
N MET A 41 -5.72 1.46 -1.69
CA MET A 41 -6.37 0.17 -1.43
C MET A 41 -6.41 -0.73 -2.66
N ILE A 42 -6.65 -0.18 -3.85
CA ILE A 42 -6.62 -0.95 -5.11
C ILE A 42 -5.23 -1.53 -5.35
N ILE A 43 -4.17 -0.73 -5.15
CA ILE A 43 -2.79 -1.16 -5.32
C ILE A 43 -2.45 -2.29 -4.33
N GLU A 44 -2.80 -2.12 -3.05
CA GLU A 44 -2.54 -3.14 -2.03
C GLU A 44 -3.33 -4.43 -2.31
N GLN A 45 -4.59 -4.32 -2.76
CA GLN A 45 -5.40 -5.47 -3.14
C GLN A 45 -4.78 -6.26 -4.31
N GLU A 46 -4.22 -5.56 -5.29
CA GLU A 46 -3.52 -6.18 -6.42
C GLU A 46 -2.25 -6.91 -5.96
N ARG A 47 -1.47 -6.28 -5.06
CA ARG A 47 -0.29 -6.91 -4.45
C ARG A 47 -0.66 -8.20 -3.70
N ASP A 48 -1.74 -8.16 -2.92
CA ASP A 48 -2.25 -9.33 -2.19
C ASP A 48 -2.75 -10.43 -3.14
N ARG A 49 -3.33 -10.05 -4.29
CA ARG A 49 -3.72 -11.01 -5.33
C ARG A 49 -2.49 -11.72 -5.89
N ILE A 50 -1.48 -10.97 -6.34
CA ILE A 50 -0.24 -11.50 -6.92
C ILE A 50 0.50 -12.40 -5.92
N ALA A 51 0.62 -11.97 -4.66
CA ALA A 51 1.26 -12.76 -3.61
C ALA A 51 0.57 -14.13 -3.43
N ARG A 52 -0.77 -14.15 -3.40
CA ARG A 52 -1.54 -15.39 -3.29
C ARG A 52 -1.33 -16.33 -4.49
N GLU A 53 -1.28 -15.78 -5.70
CA GLU A 53 -1.01 -16.56 -6.90
C GLU A 53 0.40 -17.18 -6.87
N TYR A 54 1.40 -16.39 -6.47
CA TYR A 54 2.77 -16.87 -6.30
C TYR A 54 2.85 -18.01 -5.27
N TYR A 55 2.22 -17.85 -4.10
CA TYR A 55 2.20 -18.90 -3.08
C TYR A 55 1.51 -20.18 -3.58
N ARG A 56 0.38 -20.06 -4.28
CA ARG A 56 -0.30 -21.22 -4.87
C ARG A 56 0.59 -21.95 -5.87
N HIS A 57 1.32 -21.21 -6.71
CA HIS A 57 2.24 -21.80 -7.68
C HIS A 57 3.41 -22.50 -6.98
N LEU A 58 3.98 -21.88 -5.95
CA LEU A 58 5.04 -22.48 -5.14
C LEU A 58 4.58 -23.78 -4.46
N GLU A 59 3.34 -23.83 -3.96
CA GLU A 59 2.76 -25.05 -3.40
C GLU A 59 2.61 -26.16 -4.43
N HIS A 60 2.22 -25.82 -5.67
CA HIS A 60 2.15 -26.80 -6.77
C HIS A 60 3.53 -27.39 -7.07
N ILE A 61 4.53 -26.53 -7.29
CA ILE A 61 5.91 -26.96 -7.53
C ILE A 61 6.41 -27.82 -6.37
N LYS A 62 6.11 -27.45 -5.13
CA LYS A 62 6.50 -28.21 -3.94
C LYS A 62 5.89 -29.62 -3.92
N LYS A 63 4.64 -29.78 -4.37
CA LYS A 63 3.99 -31.11 -4.49
C LYS A 63 4.64 -31.96 -5.57
N GLU A 64 4.90 -31.38 -6.74
CA GLU A 64 5.60 -32.05 -7.84
C GLU A 64 7.00 -32.53 -7.41
N LEU A 65 7.77 -31.68 -6.71
CA LEU A 65 9.08 -32.04 -6.17
C LEU A 65 9.02 -33.16 -5.12
N ARG A 66 7.90 -33.31 -4.40
CA ARG A 66 7.67 -34.41 -3.46
C ARG A 66 7.22 -35.71 -4.14
N GLY A 67 6.97 -35.68 -5.45
CA GLY A 67 6.37 -36.80 -6.17
C GLY A 67 4.90 -37.03 -5.80
N GLU A 68 4.25 -36.02 -5.21
CA GLU A 68 2.82 -36.00 -4.91
C GLU A 68 2.08 -35.48 -6.15
N SER A 69 2.10 -36.25 -7.24
CA SER A 69 1.32 -36.00 -8.47
C SER A 69 0.00 -36.75 -8.49
#